data_AF-R5VK18-F1
#
_entry.id   AF-R5VK18-F1
#
_cell.length_a   1.000
_cell.length_b   1.000
_cell.length_c   1.000
_cell.angle_alpha   90.00
_cell.angle_beta   90.00
_cell.angle_gamma   90.00
#
_symmetry.space_group_name_H-M   'P 1'
#
loop_
_entity.id
_entity.type
_entity.pdbx_description
1 polymer ?
#
loop_
_entity_poly.entity_id
_entity_poly.type
_entity_poly.pdbx_seq_one_letter_code
_entity_poly.pdbx_strand_id
1 'polypeptide(L)'
;MTGIEIVILVAGILCICISFLMAGKREEVNGQSMSSEPAEIWSDKEEEMIKNRVGSLLEEKQFETVEQAKDQMNHLCNDKIMAMDEFSRQILSQIDANHQEVVFMYNLLGEKENELKELMTGKVTPEEDGDTFMPEEPVMEQEEEPDAELEKDALDEIFKEQWGASEEEPDREKINRKIKKMHEQGQSVLEISKALDMGQGEVKLVLDLYGGRK
;
A
#
# COMPACT_ATOMS: atom_id res chain seq x y z
N MET A 1 9.97 -95.60 -44.49
CA MET A 1 10.89 -94.57 -44.00
C MET A 1 12.27 -94.90 -44.53
N THR A 2 12.73 -94.16 -45.53
CA THR A 2 14.06 -94.40 -46.13
C THR A 2 15.13 -93.95 -45.14
N GLY A 3 16.29 -94.61 -45.08
CA GLY A 3 17.36 -94.25 -44.13
C GLY A 3 17.79 -92.78 -44.22
N ILE A 4 17.59 -92.16 -45.38
CA ILE A 4 17.85 -90.74 -45.64
C ILE A 4 16.91 -89.82 -44.84
N GLU A 5 15.63 -90.18 -44.70
CA GLU A 5 14.66 -89.40 -43.91
C GLU A 5 15.04 -89.37 -42.43
N ILE A 6 15.54 -90.49 -41.90
CA ILE A 6 16.00 -90.61 -40.51
C ILE A 6 17.25 -89.75 -40.28
N VAL A 7 18.19 -89.75 -41.24
CA VAL A 7 19.41 -88.92 -41.15
C VAL A 7 19.07 -87.43 -41.17
N ILE A 8 18.11 -87.00 -42.01
CA ILE A 8 17.67 -85.59 -42.08
C ILE A 8 16.95 -85.19 -40.79
N LEU A 9 16.12 -86.07 -40.22
CA LEU A 9 15.40 -85.80 -38.97
C LEU A 9 16.36 -85.64 -37.78
N VAL A 10 17.37 -86.51 -37.67
CA VAL A 10 18.41 -86.41 -36.64
C VAL A 10 19.27 -85.15 -36.82
N ALA A 11 19.64 -84.81 -38.05
CA ALA A 11 20.37 -83.57 -38.35
C ALA A 11 19.55 -82.31 -37.99
N GLY A 12 18.23 -82.33 -38.22
CA GLY A 12 17.32 -81.25 -37.84
C GLY A 12 17.25 -81.05 -36.32
N ILE A 13 17.09 -82.13 -35.55
CA ILE A 13 17.08 -82.07 -34.08
C ILE A 13 18.42 -81.54 -33.56
N LEU A 14 19.54 -82.03 -34.12
CA LEU A 14 20.89 -81.61 -33.73
C LEU A 14 21.14 -80.13 -34.04
N CYS A 15 20.60 -79.61 -35.15
CA CYS A 15 20.65 -78.19 -35.50
C CYS A 15 19.84 -77.31 -34.52
N ILE A 16 18.68 -77.81 -34.04
CA ILE A 16 17.87 -77.12 -33.01
C ILE A 16 18.60 -77.13 -31.66
N CYS A 17 19.22 -78.24 -31.27
CA CYS A 17 20.02 -78.32 -30.05
C CYS A 17 21.22 -77.36 -30.07
N ILE A 18 21.93 -77.28 -31.20
CA ILE A 18 23.02 -76.30 -31.37
C ILE A 18 22.46 -74.88 -31.37
N SER A 19 21.29 -74.63 -31.95
CA SER A 19 20.64 -73.31 -31.92
C SER A 19 20.23 -72.90 -30.50
N PHE A 20 19.78 -73.82 -29.66
CA PHE A 20 19.49 -73.55 -28.24
C PHE A 20 20.77 -73.31 -27.43
N LEU A 21 21.83 -74.07 -27.68
CA LEU A 21 23.13 -73.89 -27.02
C LEU A 21 23.77 -72.56 -27.44
N MET A 22 23.60 -72.19 -28.72
CA MET A 22 24.08 -70.93 -29.27
C MET A 22 23.18 -69.75 -28.90
N ALA A 23 21.88 -69.95 -28.62
CA ALA A 23 21.00 -68.94 -28.04
C ALA A 23 21.30 -68.70 -26.56
N GLY A 24 21.57 -69.77 -25.79
CA GLY A 24 22.02 -69.68 -24.39
C GLY A 24 23.46 -69.15 -24.23
N LYS A 25 24.24 -69.09 -25.32
CA LYS A 25 25.58 -68.49 -25.36
C LYS A 25 25.67 -67.24 -26.26
N ARG A 26 24.54 -66.78 -26.81
CA ARG A 26 24.48 -65.54 -27.63
C ARG A 26 24.20 -64.29 -26.83
N GLU A 27 24.07 -64.39 -25.52
CA GLU A 27 24.03 -63.20 -24.67
C GLU A 27 25.39 -62.48 -24.60
N GLU A 28 26.50 -63.11 -25.03
CA GLU A 28 27.84 -62.53 -24.86
C GLU A 28 28.67 -62.24 -26.14
N VAL A 29 28.23 -62.58 -27.36
CA VAL A 29 29.15 -62.51 -28.54
C VAL A 29 28.54 -61.89 -29.82
N ASN A 30 27.40 -61.21 -29.79
CA ASN A 30 27.02 -60.37 -30.92
C ASN A 30 26.37 -59.07 -30.44
N GLY A 31 27.11 -57.98 -30.60
CA GLY A 31 26.79 -56.67 -30.07
C GLY A 31 25.39 -56.19 -30.44
N GLN A 32 24.89 -55.35 -29.52
CA GLN A 32 23.68 -54.55 -29.61
C GLN A 32 22.40 -55.21 -29.06
N SER A 33 22.38 -55.48 -27.75
CA SER A 33 21.17 -55.30 -26.94
C SER A 33 21.54 -55.08 -25.48
N MET A 34 21.40 -53.82 -25.06
CA MET A 34 21.06 -53.31 -23.73
C MET A 34 20.78 -54.39 -22.67
N SER A 35 21.82 -54.81 -21.95
CA SER A 35 21.71 -55.52 -20.69
C SER A 35 21.74 -54.51 -19.54
N SER A 36 20.65 -54.47 -18.79
CA SER A 36 20.49 -53.68 -17.57
C SER A 36 21.39 -54.21 -16.46
N GLU A 37 22.60 -53.67 -16.35
CA GLU A 37 23.26 -53.54 -15.05
C GLU A 37 22.98 -52.12 -14.53
N PRO A 38 22.75 -51.92 -13.21
CA PRO A 38 22.72 -50.59 -12.64
C PRO A 38 24.15 -50.09 -12.66
N ALA A 39 24.56 -49.54 -13.81
CA ALA A 39 25.79 -48.82 -13.88
C ALA A 39 25.69 -47.69 -12.83
N GLU A 40 26.64 -47.67 -11.90
CA GLU A 40 27.00 -46.43 -11.21
C GLU A 40 27.60 -45.53 -12.29
N ILE A 41 26.71 -44.90 -13.04
CA ILE A 41 26.99 -44.04 -14.20
C ILE A 41 27.38 -42.70 -13.60
N TRP A 42 28.68 -42.44 -13.53
CA TRP A 42 29.41 -41.16 -13.42
C TRP A 42 30.53 -41.27 -12.39
N SER A 43 31.74 -40.87 -12.78
CA SER A 43 32.84 -40.66 -11.82
C SER A 43 32.48 -39.48 -10.91
N ASP A 44 32.86 -39.51 -9.62
CA ASP A 44 32.65 -38.40 -8.66
C ASP A 44 33.05 -37.02 -9.23
N LYS A 45 34.08 -36.99 -10.09
CA LYS A 45 34.55 -35.78 -10.79
C LYS A 45 33.57 -35.26 -11.85
N GLU A 46 32.89 -36.16 -12.55
CA GLU A 46 31.88 -35.81 -13.54
C GLU A 46 30.63 -35.28 -12.84
N GLU A 47 30.24 -35.88 -11.71
CA GLU A 47 29.15 -35.38 -10.88
C GLU A 47 29.43 -33.97 -10.32
N GLU A 48 30.67 -33.71 -9.86
CA GLU A 48 31.08 -32.39 -9.37
C GLU A 48 31.06 -31.32 -10.49
N MET A 49 31.55 -31.66 -11.69
CA MET A 49 31.46 -30.75 -12.84
C MET A 49 30.02 -30.45 -13.25
N ILE A 50 29.13 -31.45 -13.21
CA ILE A 50 27.70 -31.27 -13.49
C ILE A 50 27.05 -30.39 -12.42
N LYS A 51 27.32 -30.64 -11.13
CA LYS A 51 26.80 -29.81 -10.02
C LYS A 51 27.23 -28.35 -10.16
N ASN A 52 28.50 -28.09 -10.49
CA ASN A 52 28.98 -26.73 -10.70
C ASN A 52 28.36 -26.07 -11.93
N ARG A 53 28.20 -26.80 -13.04
CA ARG A 53 27.57 -26.26 -14.25
C ARG A 53 26.09 -25.96 -14.03
N VAL A 54 25.37 -26.88 -13.40
CA VAL A 54 23.96 -26.70 -13.01
C VAL A 54 23.83 -25.56 -12.02
N GLY A 55 24.72 -25.47 -11.02
CA GLY A 55 24.75 -24.38 -10.05
C GLY A 55 24.92 -23.01 -10.72
N SER A 56 25.92 -22.88 -11.61
CA SER A 56 26.15 -21.61 -12.33
C SER A 56 24.99 -21.22 -13.24
N LEU A 57 24.40 -22.17 -13.96
CA LEU A 57 23.25 -21.90 -14.84
C LEU A 57 21.99 -21.57 -14.03
N LEU A 58 21.80 -22.25 -12.90
CA LEU A 58 20.70 -22.00 -11.98
C LEU A 58 20.84 -20.63 -11.33
N GLU A 59 22.04 -20.23 -10.91
CA GLU A 59 22.31 -18.92 -10.32
C GLU A 59 22.10 -17.80 -11.34
N GLU A 60 22.57 -17.97 -12.57
CA GLU A 60 22.31 -17.02 -13.68
C GLU A 60 20.81 -16.88 -13.95
N LYS A 61 20.09 -18.01 -14.05
CA LYS A 61 18.63 -18.01 -14.28
C LYS A 61 17.84 -17.49 -13.09
N GLN A 62 18.30 -17.75 -11.88
CA GLN A 62 17.72 -17.22 -10.66
C GLN A 62 17.86 -15.70 -10.63
N PHE A 63 19.05 -15.18 -10.94
CA PHE A 63 19.27 -13.74 -11.00
C PHE A 63 18.42 -13.07 -12.08
N GLU A 64 18.40 -13.64 -13.30
CA GLU A 64 17.57 -13.15 -14.42
C GLU A 64 16.08 -13.09 -14.03
N THR A 65 15.55 -14.17 -13.44
CA THR A 65 14.13 -14.25 -13.05
C THR A 65 13.79 -13.30 -11.89
N VAL A 66 14.70 -13.17 -10.91
CA VAL A 66 14.51 -12.26 -9.78
C VAL A 66 14.52 -10.81 -10.25
N GLU A 67 15.42 -10.45 -11.16
CA GLU A 67 15.49 -9.08 -11.68
C GLU A 67 14.25 -8.76 -12.53
N GLN A 68 13.81 -9.68 -13.40
CA GLN A 68 12.56 -9.52 -14.15
C GLN A 68 11.35 -9.36 -13.21
N ALA A 69 11.26 -10.17 -12.15
CA ALA A 69 10.19 -10.06 -11.17
C ALA A 69 10.24 -8.72 -10.43
N LYS A 70 11.44 -8.25 -10.06
CA LYS A 70 11.64 -6.96 -9.41
C LYS A 70 11.24 -5.80 -10.32
N ASP A 71 11.59 -5.85 -11.60
CA ASP A 71 11.20 -4.82 -12.57
C ASP A 71 9.69 -4.78 -12.79
N GLN A 72 9.05 -5.94 -12.94
CA GLN A 72 7.59 -6.04 -13.03
C GLN A 72 6.91 -5.53 -11.75
N MET A 73 7.44 -5.90 -10.58
CA MET A 73 6.95 -5.45 -9.29
C MET A 73 7.08 -3.94 -9.15
N ASN A 74 8.21 -3.35 -9.55
CA ASN A 74 8.43 -1.91 -9.52
C ASN A 74 7.43 -1.18 -10.42
N HIS A 75 7.19 -1.68 -11.62
CA HIS A 75 6.20 -1.10 -12.53
C HIS A 75 4.78 -1.16 -11.94
N LEU A 76 4.37 -2.33 -11.46
CA LEU A 76 3.06 -2.53 -10.84
C LEU A 76 2.88 -1.67 -9.58
N CYS A 77 3.93 -1.55 -8.76
CA CYS A 77 3.93 -0.72 -7.57
C CYS A 77 3.77 0.76 -7.93
N ASN A 78 4.51 1.25 -8.92
CA ASN A 78 4.40 2.62 -9.40
C ASN A 78 2.99 2.94 -9.94
N ASP A 79 2.43 2.04 -10.75
CA ASP A 79 1.06 2.20 -11.26
C ASP A 79 0.04 2.21 -10.11
N LYS A 80 0.22 1.35 -9.10
CA LYS A 80 -0.67 1.27 -7.95
C LYS A 80 -0.57 2.50 -7.05
N ILE A 81 0.63 3.04 -6.86
CA ILE A 81 0.86 4.30 -6.13
C ILE A 81 0.16 5.44 -6.86
N MET A 82 0.30 5.53 -8.19
CA MET A 82 -0.37 6.56 -8.98
C MET A 82 -1.90 6.46 -8.85
N ALA A 83 -2.46 5.25 -8.99
CA ALA A 83 -3.90 5.03 -8.86
C ALA A 83 -4.41 5.31 -7.44
N MET A 84 -3.63 4.98 -6.41
CA MET A 84 -3.98 5.31 -5.03
C MET A 84 -3.90 6.81 -4.76
N ASP A 85 -2.90 7.52 -5.27
CA ASP A 85 -2.77 8.98 -5.13
C ASP A 85 -3.96 9.69 -5.81
N GLU A 86 -4.34 9.28 -7.02
CA GLU A 86 -5.50 9.82 -7.73
C GLU A 86 -6.81 9.59 -6.95
N PHE A 87 -7.02 8.37 -6.45
CA PHE A 87 -8.18 8.04 -5.63
C PHE A 87 -8.20 8.80 -4.30
N SER A 88 -7.04 8.91 -3.63
CA SER A 88 -6.90 9.64 -2.38
C SER A 88 -7.22 11.12 -2.57
N ARG A 89 -6.71 11.76 -3.63
CA ARG A 89 -7.04 13.15 -3.98
C ARG A 89 -8.53 13.35 -4.22
N GLN A 90 -9.19 12.40 -4.90
CA GLN A 90 -10.62 12.45 -5.11
C GLN A 90 -11.40 12.41 -3.79
N ILE A 91 -11.07 11.49 -2.89
CA ILE A 91 -11.72 11.39 -1.57
C ILE A 91 -11.44 12.63 -0.73
N LEU A 92 -10.17 13.06 -0.64
CA LEU A 92 -9.79 14.24 0.13
C LEU A 92 -10.51 15.50 -0.37
N SER A 93 -10.65 15.65 -1.69
CA SER A 93 -11.43 16.75 -2.27
C SER A 93 -12.92 16.68 -1.90
N GLN A 94 -13.51 15.50 -1.83
CA GLN A 94 -14.90 15.34 -1.39
C GLN A 94 -15.05 15.63 0.11
N ILE A 95 -14.08 15.20 0.93
CA ILE A 95 -14.06 15.51 2.36
C ILE A 95 -13.94 17.01 2.59
N ASP A 96 -13.05 17.70 1.88
CA ASP A 96 -12.85 19.14 1.98
C ASP A 96 -14.12 19.91 1.58
N ALA A 97 -14.77 19.51 0.47
CA ALA A 97 -16.03 20.10 0.04
C ALA A 97 -17.14 19.89 1.08
N ASN A 98 -17.28 18.68 1.63
CA ASN A 98 -18.27 18.37 2.66
C ASN A 98 -17.98 19.16 3.95
N HIS A 99 -16.71 19.27 4.36
CA HIS A 99 -16.31 20.04 5.53
C HIS A 99 -16.64 21.52 5.35
N GLN A 100 -16.35 22.08 4.17
CA GLN A 100 -16.70 23.46 3.84
C GLN A 100 -18.22 23.67 3.87
N GLU A 101 -19.01 22.72 3.38
CA GLU A 101 -20.48 22.79 3.44
C GLU A 101 -21.00 22.78 4.88
N VAL A 102 -20.48 21.90 5.73
CA VAL A 102 -20.86 21.83 7.15
C VAL A 102 -20.50 23.12 7.89
N VAL A 103 -19.29 23.65 7.68
CA VAL A 103 -18.87 24.94 8.26
C VAL A 103 -19.76 26.08 7.74
N PHE A 104 -20.12 26.06 6.46
CA PHE A 104 -21.05 27.04 5.89
C PHE A 104 -22.43 26.95 6.55
N MET A 105 -22.98 25.75 6.75
CA MET A 105 -24.25 25.57 7.45
C MET A 105 -24.18 26.08 8.89
N TYR A 106 -23.09 25.81 9.61
CA TYR A 106 -22.87 26.34 10.96
C TYR A 106 -22.83 27.87 10.98
N ASN A 107 -22.07 28.49 10.08
CA ASN A 107 -21.99 29.95 9.97
C ASN A 107 -23.36 30.56 9.64
N LEU A 108 -24.14 29.94 8.75
CA LEU A 108 -25.47 30.40 8.37
C LEU A 108 -26.48 30.26 9.52
N LEU A 109 -26.41 29.16 10.28
CA LEU A 109 -27.23 28.98 11.48
C LEU A 109 -26.91 30.03 12.54
N GLY A 110 -25.63 30.29 12.79
CA GLY A 110 -25.20 31.36 13.70
C GLY A 110 -25.60 32.76 13.21
N GLU A 111 -25.51 33.04 11.90
CA GLU A 111 -26.01 34.30 11.33
C GLU A 111 -27.53 34.43 11.49
N LYS A 112 -28.29 33.34 11.27
CA LYS A 112 -29.75 33.32 11.46
C LYS A 112 -30.16 33.48 12.92
N GLU A 113 -29.43 32.87 13.83
CA GLU A 113 -29.64 33.05 15.26
C GLU A 113 -29.38 34.50 15.68
N ASN A 114 -28.28 35.09 15.21
CA ASN A 114 -27.95 36.49 15.47
C ASN A 114 -29.00 37.44 14.86
N GLU A 115 -29.46 37.20 13.63
CA GLU A 115 -30.54 37.96 12.99
C GLU A 115 -31.85 37.84 13.78
N LEU A 116 -32.20 36.63 14.25
CA LEU A 116 -33.37 36.40 15.09
C LEU A 116 -33.25 37.16 16.42
N LYS A 117 -32.07 37.10 17.06
CA LYS A 117 -31.77 37.79 18.30
C LYS A 117 -31.80 39.31 18.12
N GLU A 118 -31.31 39.83 17.00
CA GLU A 118 -31.38 41.26 16.66
C GLU A 118 -32.82 41.72 16.37
N LEU A 119 -33.65 40.90 15.72
CA LEU A 119 -35.07 41.20 15.51
C LEU A 119 -35.86 41.14 16.83
N MET A 120 -35.54 40.20 17.72
CA MET A 120 -36.13 40.11 19.07
C MET A 120 -35.65 41.21 20.01
N THR A 121 -34.38 41.61 19.90
CA THR A 121 -33.80 42.77 20.61
C THR A 121 -33.96 44.08 19.83
N GLY A 122 -34.80 44.05 18.78
CA GLY A 122 -35.13 45.14 17.89
C GLY A 122 -35.46 46.39 18.68
N LYS A 123 -34.50 47.31 18.65
CA LYS A 123 -34.56 48.68 19.13
C LYS A 123 -35.78 49.38 18.55
N VAL A 124 -36.86 49.41 19.32
CA VAL A 124 -37.83 50.50 19.25
C VAL A 124 -37.09 51.76 19.73
N THR A 125 -36.85 52.70 18.82
CA THR A 125 -36.48 54.06 19.16
C THR A 125 -37.44 54.59 20.23
N PRO A 126 -36.96 55.12 21.37
CA PRO A 126 -37.83 55.71 22.37
C PRO A 126 -38.35 57.06 21.82
N GLU A 127 -39.46 57.01 21.10
CA GLU A 127 -40.36 58.15 20.99
C GLU A 127 -41.30 58.04 22.20
N GLU A 128 -41.26 59.07 23.04
CA GLU A 128 -42.18 59.26 24.15
C GLU A 128 -43.62 59.21 23.66
N ASP A 129 -44.38 58.21 24.11
CA ASP A 129 -45.69 58.49 24.68
C ASP A 129 -46.12 57.35 25.60
N GLY A 130 -46.58 57.73 26.79
CA GLY A 130 -46.94 56.79 27.83
C GLY A 130 -48.15 55.96 27.45
N ASP A 131 -48.07 54.66 27.69
CA ASP A 131 -48.99 54.02 28.63
C ASP A 131 -48.51 52.62 29.01
N THR A 132 -48.97 52.21 30.17
CA THR A 132 -48.57 51.02 30.90
C THR A 132 -48.84 49.72 30.13
N PHE A 133 -47.79 48.92 29.90
CA PHE A 133 -47.93 47.45 29.90
C PHE A 133 -46.57 46.81 30.20
N MET A 134 -46.42 46.23 31.39
CA MET A 134 -45.37 45.25 31.65
C MET A 134 -45.80 43.95 30.99
N PRO A 135 -45.10 43.43 29.97
CA PRO A 135 -45.18 42.00 29.67
C PRO A 135 -44.32 41.30 30.71
N GLU A 136 -44.89 40.32 31.41
CA GLU A 136 -44.13 39.39 32.25
C GLU A 136 -42.98 38.80 31.44
N GLU A 137 -41.75 38.92 31.95
CA GLU A 137 -40.58 38.28 31.36
C GLU A 137 -40.85 36.77 31.26
N PRO A 138 -40.77 36.14 30.07
CA PRO A 138 -40.58 34.71 30.05
C PRO A 138 -39.18 34.46 30.61
N VAL A 139 -39.13 33.82 31.77
CA VAL A 139 -37.91 33.19 32.27
C VAL A 139 -37.51 32.15 31.21
N MET A 140 -36.69 32.57 30.25
CA MET A 140 -35.95 31.64 29.42
C MET A 140 -34.93 31.02 30.37
N GLU A 141 -35.19 29.77 30.73
CA GLU A 141 -34.18 28.89 31.29
C GLU A 141 -32.93 29.05 30.41
N GLN A 142 -31.83 29.46 31.03
CA GLN A 142 -30.52 29.40 30.42
C GLN A 142 -30.24 27.91 30.19
N GLU A 143 -30.66 27.37 29.05
CA GLU A 143 -30.00 26.22 28.48
C GLU A 143 -28.58 26.72 28.18
N GLU A 144 -27.64 26.27 29.01
CA GLU A 144 -26.22 26.47 28.82
C GLU A 144 -25.90 26.14 27.35
N GLU A 145 -25.33 27.10 26.62
CA GLU A 145 -24.82 26.86 25.28
C GLU A 145 -23.96 25.59 25.33
N PRO A 146 -24.21 24.57 24.47
CA PRO A 146 -23.35 23.41 24.46
C PRO A 146 -21.98 23.92 24.00
N ASP A 147 -21.02 23.80 24.92
CA ASP A 147 -19.64 24.25 24.76
C ASP A 147 -19.05 23.59 23.50
N ALA A 148 -18.95 24.36 22.42
CA ALA A 148 -18.53 23.89 21.10
C ALA A 148 -17.09 23.34 21.10
N GLU A 149 -16.32 23.59 22.17
CA GLU A 149 -15.00 23.01 22.40
C GLU A 149 -15.08 21.55 22.84
N LEU A 150 -16.11 21.13 23.59
CA LEU A 150 -16.25 19.77 24.12
C LEU A 150 -16.73 18.75 23.06
N GLU A 151 -17.49 19.18 22.05
CA GLU A 151 -18.00 18.26 21.01
C GLU A 151 -16.98 17.97 19.91
N LYS A 152 -16.03 18.88 19.64
CA LYS A 152 -14.90 18.59 18.74
C LYS A 152 -14.01 17.49 19.29
N ASP A 153 -13.71 17.54 20.58
CA ASP A 153 -12.86 16.55 21.25
C ASP A 153 -13.49 15.16 21.24
N ALA A 154 -14.82 15.07 21.43
CA ALA A 154 -15.56 13.80 21.36
C ALA A 154 -15.61 13.22 19.94
N LEU A 155 -15.75 14.06 18.92
CA LEU A 155 -15.76 13.62 17.52
C LEU A 155 -14.36 13.19 17.05
N ASP A 156 -13.32 13.89 17.52
CA ASP A 156 -11.92 13.54 17.28
C ASP A 156 -11.53 12.23 18.01
N GLU A 157 -12.03 11.97 19.22
CA GLU A 157 -11.84 10.68 19.92
C GLU A 157 -12.49 9.50 19.19
N ILE A 158 -13.73 9.64 18.72
CA ILE A 158 -14.44 8.58 17.97
C ILE A 158 -13.73 8.28 16.65
N PHE A 159 -13.22 9.31 15.97
CA PHE A 159 -12.45 9.14 14.73
C PHE A 159 -11.11 8.42 14.99
N LYS A 160 -10.46 8.71 16.13
CA LYS A 160 -9.20 8.09 16.57
C LYS A 160 -9.37 6.62 16.97
N GLU A 161 -10.45 6.28 17.67
CA GLU A 161 -10.74 4.89 18.09
C GLU A 161 -11.12 3.98 16.91
N GLN A 162 -11.87 4.49 15.93
CA GLN A 162 -12.49 3.64 14.92
C GLN A 162 -11.62 3.39 13.68
N TRP A 163 -10.62 4.25 13.40
CA TRP A 163 -9.85 4.21 12.15
C TRP A 163 -8.33 4.22 12.29
N GLY A 164 -7.76 4.12 13.51
CA GLY A 164 -6.36 3.74 13.73
C GLY A 164 -5.36 4.42 12.80
N ALA A 165 -5.47 5.74 12.61
CA ALA A 165 -4.47 6.50 11.90
C ALA A 165 -3.30 6.76 12.85
N SER A 166 -2.17 6.14 12.52
CA SER A 166 -0.87 6.23 13.18
C SER A 166 -0.58 7.62 13.76
N GLU A 167 -0.29 7.68 15.05
CA GLU A 167 0.39 8.81 15.68
C GLU A 167 1.79 8.93 15.07
N GLU A 168 1.91 9.72 14.00
CA GLU A 168 3.15 10.40 13.57
C GLU A 168 2.89 11.32 12.37
N GLU A 169 1.81 12.10 12.38
CA GLU A 169 1.84 13.37 11.64
C GLU A 169 2.57 14.39 12.51
N PRO A 170 3.71 14.95 12.07
CA PRO A 170 4.37 15.99 12.84
C PRO A 170 3.41 17.18 12.90
N ASP A 171 2.84 17.40 14.09
CA ASP A 171 1.92 18.48 14.45
C ASP A 171 2.21 19.74 13.62
N ARG A 172 1.50 19.87 12.49
CA ARG A 172 1.71 20.91 11.48
C ARG A 172 1.56 22.28 12.13
N GLU A 173 0.69 22.36 13.13
CA GLU A 173 0.47 23.55 13.92
C GLU A 173 1.69 23.91 14.77
N LYS A 174 2.35 22.92 15.38
CA LYS A 174 3.63 23.12 16.09
C LYS A 174 4.75 23.55 15.15
N ILE A 175 4.79 23.00 13.94
CA ILE A 175 5.75 23.44 12.89
C ILE A 175 5.48 24.90 12.51
N ASN A 176 4.22 25.26 12.26
CA ASN A 176 3.82 26.63 11.90
C ASN A 176 4.13 27.63 13.02
N ARG A 177 3.86 27.26 14.29
CA ARG A 177 4.24 28.06 15.47
C ARG A 177 5.76 28.24 15.57
N LYS A 178 6.55 27.22 15.21
CA LYS A 178 8.02 27.29 15.22
C LYS A 178 8.56 28.19 14.11
N ILE A 179 8.01 28.09 12.89
CA ILE A 179 8.33 28.97 11.75
C ILE A 179 8.08 30.43 12.14
N LYS A 180 6.91 30.72 12.74
CA LYS A 180 6.56 32.07 13.19
C LYS A 180 7.53 32.63 14.24
N LYS A 181 7.85 31.85 15.28
CA LYS A 181 8.80 32.27 16.33
C LYS A 181 10.20 32.54 15.78
N MET A 182 10.68 31.70 14.87
CA MET A 182 12.00 31.88 14.24
C MET A 182 12.05 33.14 13.37
N HIS A 183 10.97 33.44 12.65
CA HIS A 183 10.84 34.67 11.87
C HIS A 183 10.73 35.92 12.75
N GLU A 184 9.97 35.86 13.85
CA GLU A 184 9.89 36.94 14.85
C GLU A 184 11.24 37.20 15.53
N GLN A 185 12.10 36.18 15.65
CA GLN A 185 13.49 36.29 16.13
C GLN A 185 14.45 36.88 15.08
N GLY A 186 13.94 37.25 13.90
CA GLY A 186 14.72 37.87 12.83
C GLY A 186 15.49 36.90 11.94
N GLN A 187 15.22 35.59 12.03
CA GLN A 187 15.85 34.60 11.15
C GLN A 187 15.26 34.70 9.73
N SER A 188 16.13 34.59 8.74
CA SER A 188 15.72 34.64 7.34
C SER A 188 15.00 33.36 6.89
N VAL A 189 14.16 33.45 5.86
CA VAL A 189 13.45 32.29 5.27
C VAL A 189 14.39 31.13 4.91
N LEU A 190 15.62 31.46 4.49
CA LEU A 190 16.65 30.47 4.14
C LEU A 190 17.22 29.75 5.38
N GLU A 191 17.37 30.45 6.50
CA GLU A 191 17.83 29.85 7.76
C GLU A 191 16.75 28.98 8.38
N ILE A 192 15.48 29.41 8.33
CA ILE A 192 14.33 28.63 8.81
C ILE A 192 14.17 27.35 7.98
N SER A 193 14.27 27.47 6.66
CA SER A 193 14.26 26.35 5.71
C SER A 193 15.33 25.30 6.05
N LYS A 194 16.57 25.74 6.33
CA LYS A 194 17.65 24.83 6.75
C LYS A 194 17.45 24.25 8.14
N ALA A 195 16.88 25.01 9.07
CA ALA A 195 16.70 24.57 10.46
C ALA A 195 15.54 23.59 10.64
N LEU A 196 14.56 23.60 9.74
CA LEU A 196 13.38 22.74 9.78
C LEU A 196 13.37 21.69 8.66
N ASP A 197 14.39 21.67 7.80
CA ASP A 197 14.47 20.83 6.60
C ASP A 197 13.23 20.97 5.70
N MET A 198 12.79 22.23 5.52
CA MET A 198 11.59 22.58 4.76
C MET A 198 11.93 23.39 3.51
N GLY A 199 11.09 23.31 2.48
CA GLY A 199 11.29 24.10 1.25
C GLY A 199 11.14 25.60 1.53
N GLN A 200 11.97 26.45 0.92
CA GLN A 200 11.88 27.91 1.08
C GLN A 200 10.51 28.46 0.65
N GLY A 201 9.84 27.82 -0.31
CA GLY A 201 8.48 28.15 -0.73
C GLY A 201 7.43 27.81 0.33
N GLU A 202 7.59 26.71 1.06
CA GLU A 202 6.67 26.27 2.13
C GLU A 202 6.77 27.19 3.34
N VAL A 203 7.99 27.51 3.76
CA VAL A 203 8.24 28.47 4.85
C VAL A 203 7.63 29.83 4.51
N LYS A 204 7.78 30.29 3.26
CA LYS A 204 7.20 31.55 2.79
C LYS A 204 5.67 31.51 2.81
N LEU A 205 5.06 30.44 2.33
CA LEU A 205 3.60 30.26 2.34
C LEU A 205 3.04 30.31 3.78
N VAL A 206 3.71 29.65 4.73
CA VAL A 206 3.32 29.67 6.15
C VAL A 206 3.41 31.08 6.74
N LEU A 207 4.46 31.83 6.41
CA LEU A 207 4.60 33.23 6.85
C LEU A 207 3.57 34.15 6.17
N ASP A 208 3.24 33.92 4.91
CA ASP A 208 2.24 34.72 4.20
C ASP A 208 0.82 34.47 4.74
N LEU A 209 0.50 33.25 5.14
CA LEU A 209 -0.80 32.85 5.70
C LEU A 209 -0.96 33.19 7.19
N TYR A 210 0.08 32.95 8.00
CA TYR A 210 0.01 33.03 9.47
C TYR A 210 0.90 34.13 10.10
N GLY A 211 1.76 34.75 9.30
CA GLY A 211 2.73 35.77 9.73
C GLY A 211 2.20 37.20 9.75
N GLY A 212 0.93 37.42 9.42
CA GLY A 212 0.16 38.64 9.68
C GLY A 212 0.89 39.97 9.43
N ARG A 213 0.60 40.62 8.30
CA ARG A 213 0.87 42.05 8.10
C ARG A 213 0.34 42.85 9.31
N LYS A 214 1.24 43.45 10.08
CA LYS A 214 0.94 44.68 10.82
C LYS A 214 1.04 45.87 9.88
#